data_AF-A0A1M5VSF3-F1
#
_entry.id   AF-A0A1M5VSF3-F1
#
_cell.length_a   1.000
_cell.length_b   1.000
_cell.length_c   1.000
_cell.angle_alpha   90.00
_cell.angle_beta   90.00
_cell.angle_gamma   90.00
#
_symmetry.space_group_name_H-M   'P 1'
#
loop_
_entity.id
_entity.type
_entity.pdbx_description
1 polymer ?
#
loop_
_entity_poly.entity_id
_entity_poly.type
_entity_poly.pdbx_seq_one_letter_code
_entity_poly.pdbx_strand_id
1 'polypeptide(L)'
;MLMRTDPFRELDRLTQQLLGTTGTWSRPSPMPMDAYREGEEYVIALDLPGVSADAIDIDVERNMLTVKAERRPVAKADDVQMELSERPLGVFSRQVVLADTLDTEHIKADYDAGVLTLRIPIAERAKPRKVAIGGGSERREISG
;
A
#
# COMPACT_ATOMS: atom_id res chain seq x y z
N MET A 1 11.52 -30.27 18.42
CA MET A 1 10.08 -30.42 18.73
C MET A 1 9.60 -29.10 19.31
N LEU A 2 8.77 -28.34 18.59
CA LEU A 2 8.16 -27.12 19.15
C LEU A 2 7.26 -27.56 20.31
N MET A 3 7.66 -27.26 21.55
CA MET A 3 6.80 -27.50 22.71
C MET A 3 5.68 -26.48 22.66
N ARG A 4 4.47 -26.94 22.32
CA ARG A 4 3.30 -26.10 22.14
C ARG A 4 2.29 -26.40 23.23
N THR A 5 2.16 -25.52 24.22
CA THR A 5 0.99 -25.41 25.09
C THR A 5 0.00 -24.49 24.41
N ASP A 6 -0.82 -25.01 23.51
CA ASP A 6 -1.85 -24.22 22.84
C ASP A 6 -3.21 -24.93 22.93
N PRO A 7 -3.95 -24.72 24.04
CA PRO A 7 -5.15 -25.49 24.38
C PRO A 7 -6.38 -25.18 23.51
N PHE A 8 -6.24 -24.33 22.49
CA PHE A 8 -7.34 -23.83 21.67
C PHE A 8 -7.31 -24.28 20.20
N ARG A 9 -6.51 -25.31 19.86
CA ARG A 9 -6.32 -25.82 18.49
C ARG A 9 -7.62 -26.24 17.79
N GLU A 10 -8.62 -26.70 18.53
CA GLU A 10 -9.96 -27.04 17.99
C GLU A 10 -10.82 -25.81 17.74
N LEU A 11 -10.68 -24.77 18.56
CA LEU A 11 -11.40 -23.52 18.40
C LEU A 11 -10.94 -22.80 17.13
N ASP A 12 -9.63 -22.77 16.88
CA ASP A 12 -9.01 -22.19 15.66
C ASP A 12 -9.49 -22.84 14.36
N ARG A 13 -9.66 -24.18 14.36
CA ARG A 13 -10.23 -24.88 13.19
C ARG A 13 -11.68 -24.51 12.96
N LEU A 14 -12.46 -24.37 14.03
CA LEU A 14 -13.88 -24.00 13.97
C LEU A 14 -14.07 -22.54 13.53
N THR A 15 -13.25 -21.60 14.02
CA THR A 15 -13.28 -20.19 13.60
C THR A 15 -12.80 -20.01 12.17
N GLN A 16 -11.79 -20.75 11.71
CA GLN A 16 -11.38 -20.76 10.29
C GLN A 16 -12.52 -21.22 9.36
N GLN A 17 -13.39 -22.12 9.84
CA GLN A 17 -14.54 -22.64 9.09
C GLN A 17 -15.77 -21.71 9.16
N LEU A 18 -15.90 -20.87 10.20
CA LEU A 18 -17.06 -19.98 10.43
C LEU A 18 -16.83 -18.51 10.02
N LEU A 19 -15.61 -17.97 10.11
CA LEU A 19 -15.31 -16.54 9.85
C LEU A 19 -14.76 -16.26 8.43
N GLY A 20 -14.61 -17.30 7.61
CA GLY A 20 -14.13 -17.19 6.23
C GLY A 20 -12.61 -17.04 6.16
N THR A 21 -12.01 -17.70 5.18
CA THR A 21 -10.58 -17.64 4.90
C THR A 21 -10.17 -16.21 4.51
N THR A 22 -9.47 -15.52 5.41
CA THR A 22 -8.75 -14.28 5.08
C THR A 22 -7.69 -14.61 4.03
N GLY A 23 -7.52 -13.75 3.02
CA GLY A 23 -6.58 -14.00 1.90
C GLY A 23 -7.25 -14.55 0.64
N THR A 24 -8.57 -14.39 0.50
CA THR A 24 -9.28 -14.63 -0.77
C THR A 24 -9.51 -13.31 -1.50
N TRP A 25 -9.79 -13.35 -2.82
CA TRP A 25 -10.12 -12.14 -3.58
C TRP A 25 -11.31 -11.35 -3.00
N SER A 26 -12.29 -12.03 -2.40
CA SER A 26 -13.46 -11.39 -1.79
C SER A 26 -13.21 -10.85 -0.37
N ARG A 27 -12.14 -11.32 0.30
CA ARG A 27 -11.72 -10.87 1.64
C ARG A 27 -10.19 -10.89 1.73
N PRO A 28 -9.50 -9.93 1.08
CA PRO A 28 -8.05 -9.89 1.06
C PRO A 28 -7.49 -9.68 2.47
N SER A 29 -6.29 -10.23 2.70
CA SER A 29 -5.58 -10.09 3.97
C SER A 29 -5.08 -8.65 4.16
N PRO A 30 -5.01 -8.14 5.40
CA PRO A 30 -4.46 -6.81 5.66
C PRO A 30 -3.01 -6.70 5.18
N MET A 31 -2.69 -5.56 4.57
CA MET A 31 -1.37 -5.19 4.09
C MET A 31 -0.92 -3.96 4.91
N PRO A 32 -0.06 -4.13 5.94
CA PRO A 32 0.48 -3.03 6.72
C PRO A 32 1.18 -2.03 5.81
N MET A 33 1.05 -0.74 6.13
CA MET A 33 1.52 0.33 5.26
C MET A 33 1.84 1.59 6.06
N ASP A 34 2.98 2.20 5.74
CA ASP A 34 3.35 3.55 6.14
C ASP A 34 3.28 4.49 4.93
N ALA A 35 2.90 5.74 5.17
CA ALA A 35 2.88 6.78 4.15
C ALA A 35 3.37 8.11 4.72
N TYR A 36 4.32 8.74 4.05
CA TYR A 36 4.94 9.98 4.52
C TYR A 36 5.46 10.82 3.35
N ARG A 37 5.77 12.10 3.62
CA ARG A 37 6.42 13.00 2.65
C ARG A 37 7.91 13.04 2.93
N GLU A 38 8.71 12.90 1.89
CA GLU A 38 10.18 13.01 1.93
C GLU A 38 10.60 14.03 0.87
N GLY A 39 10.88 15.27 1.31
CA GLY A 39 11.24 16.36 0.39
C GLY A 39 10.15 16.66 -0.65
N GLU A 40 10.45 16.40 -1.92
CA GLU A 40 9.55 16.59 -3.06
C GLU A 40 8.81 15.31 -3.48
N GLU A 41 8.92 14.23 -2.70
CA GLU A 41 8.26 12.94 -2.96
C GLU A 41 7.26 12.59 -1.86
N TYR A 42 6.21 11.87 -2.23
CA TYR A 42 5.33 11.15 -1.33
C TYR A 42 5.68 9.67 -1.39
N VAL A 43 6.00 9.08 -0.24
CA VAL A 43 6.50 7.71 -0.13
C VAL A 43 5.45 6.84 0.56
N ILE A 44 5.17 5.67 -0.02
CA ILE A 44 4.29 4.65 0.54
C ILE A 44 5.10 3.36 0.65
N ALA A 45 5.23 2.81 1.85
CA ALA A 45 5.91 1.54 2.09
C ALA A 45 4.89 0.49 2.54
N LEU A 46 4.87 -0.70 1.92
CA LEU A 46 3.94 -1.79 2.21
C LEU A 46 4.69 -3.08 2.54
N ASP A 47 4.32 -3.71 3.64
CA ASP A 47 4.91 -4.99 4.07
C ASP A 47 4.30 -6.15 3.28
N LEU A 48 5.14 -6.82 2.49
CA LEU A 48 4.79 -7.97 1.65
C LEU A 48 5.82 -9.12 1.78
N PRO A 49 6.14 -9.60 2.99
CA PRO A 49 7.22 -10.57 3.17
C PRO A 49 6.92 -11.94 2.53
N GLY A 50 7.80 -12.36 1.63
CA GLY A 50 7.70 -13.66 0.93
C GLY A 50 6.66 -13.70 -0.18
N VAL A 51 6.27 -12.54 -0.70
CA VAL A 51 5.63 -12.40 -2.01
C VAL A 51 6.75 -12.29 -3.06
N SER A 52 6.58 -12.89 -4.22
CA SER A 52 7.52 -12.72 -5.34
C SER A 52 7.17 -11.46 -6.12
N ALA A 53 8.17 -10.74 -6.66
CA ALA A 53 7.93 -9.46 -7.33
C ALA A 53 6.97 -9.55 -8.53
N ASP A 54 6.96 -10.69 -9.23
CA ASP A 54 6.04 -11.00 -10.33
C ASP A 54 4.59 -11.26 -9.88
N ALA A 55 4.37 -11.50 -8.60
CA ALA A 55 3.05 -11.67 -7.99
C ALA A 55 2.52 -10.37 -7.35
N ILE A 56 3.16 -9.23 -7.63
CA ILE A 56 2.74 -7.89 -7.19
C ILE A 56 2.22 -7.13 -8.42
N ASP A 57 1.02 -6.60 -8.30
CA ASP A 57 0.35 -5.78 -9.30
C ASP A 57 0.04 -4.40 -8.72
N ILE A 58 0.42 -3.34 -9.44
CA ILE A 58 0.27 -1.95 -9.02
C ILE A 58 -0.45 -1.22 -10.14
N ASP A 59 -1.61 -0.67 -9.83
CA ASP A 59 -2.46 0.05 -10.77
C ASP A 59 -2.83 1.41 -10.22
N VAL A 60 -2.97 2.39 -11.11
CA VAL A 60 -3.46 3.73 -10.76
C VAL A 60 -4.56 4.15 -11.73
N GLU A 61 -5.78 4.23 -11.22
CA GLU A 61 -6.93 4.71 -11.97
C GLU A 61 -7.56 5.91 -11.23
N ARG A 62 -7.70 7.07 -11.90
CA ARG A 62 -8.40 8.25 -11.36
C ARG A 62 -7.92 8.65 -9.94
N ASN A 63 -6.61 8.74 -9.75
CA ASN A 63 -5.95 9.00 -8.44
C ASN A 63 -6.16 7.91 -7.38
N MET A 64 -6.72 6.76 -7.72
CA MET A 64 -6.77 5.59 -6.84
C MET A 64 -5.58 4.69 -7.13
N LEU A 65 -4.63 4.63 -6.21
CA LEU A 65 -3.55 3.64 -6.24
C LEU A 65 -4.08 2.33 -5.65
N THR A 66 -4.00 1.26 -6.43
CA THR A 66 -4.35 -0.10 -6.02
C THR A 66 -3.10 -0.97 -6.04
N VAL A 67 -2.75 -1.57 -4.92
CA VAL A 67 -1.68 -2.56 -4.79
C VAL A 67 -2.30 -3.91 -4.49
N LYS A 68 -2.08 -4.89 -5.35
CA LYS A 68 -2.50 -6.29 -5.17
C LYS A 68 -1.27 -7.18 -5.12
N ALA A 69 -1.30 -8.17 -4.25
CA ALA A 69 -0.22 -9.13 -4.12
C ALA A 69 -0.76 -10.52 -3.79
N GLU A 70 -0.12 -11.57 -4.30
CA GLU A 70 -0.48 -12.95 -3.97
C GLU A 70 0.69 -13.67 -3.31
N ARG A 71 0.49 -14.14 -2.08
CA ARG A 71 1.45 -15.01 -1.40
C ARG A 71 1.04 -16.46 -1.53
N ARG A 72 1.74 -17.19 -2.40
CA ARG A 72 1.47 -18.62 -2.63
C ARG A 72 2.07 -19.50 -1.52
N PRO A 73 1.43 -20.64 -1.20
CA PRO A 73 2.05 -21.65 -0.36
C PRO A 73 3.35 -22.14 -1.00
N VAL A 74 4.41 -22.31 -0.20
CA VAL A 74 5.63 -22.96 -0.67
C VAL A 74 5.33 -24.45 -0.86
N ALA A 75 5.68 -25.02 -2.01
CA ALA A 75 5.59 -26.45 -2.25
C ALA A 75 6.47 -27.18 -1.21
N LYS A 76 5.86 -28.04 -0.41
CA LYS A 76 6.54 -28.87 0.57
C LYS A 76 6.56 -30.30 0.06
N ALA A 77 7.58 -31.08 0.43
CA ALA A 77 7.59 -32.51 0.17
C ALA A 77 6.43 -33.20 0.91
N ASP A 78 5.99 -34.34 0.39
CA ASP A 78 4.80 -35.07 0.88
C ASP A 78 4.94 -35.54 2.34
N ASP A 79 6.15 -35.61 2.86
CA ASP A 79 6.49 -35.99 4.23
C ASP A 79 6.47 -34.83 5.23
N VAL A 80 6.19 -33.60 4.79
CA VAL A 80 6.22 -32.43 5.67
C VAL A 80 4.90 -32.24 6.41
N GLN A 81 4.90 -32.59 7.69
CA GLN A 81 3.79 -32.28 8.60
C GLN A 81 3.85 -30.83 9.10
N MET A 82 2.81 -30.05 8.81
CA MET A 82 2.69 -28.67 9.28
C MET A 82 2.17 -28.62 10.73
N GLU A 83 3.04 -28.27 11.68
CA GLU A 83 2.68 -28.18 13.10
C GLU A 83 2.01 -26.86 13.49
N LEU A 84 2.34 -25.77 12.81
CA LEU A 84 1.82 -24.42 13.05
C LEU A 84 1.83 -23.59 11.75
N SER A 85 0.77 -22.79 11.57
CA SER A 85 0.59 -21.89 10.44
C SER A 85 0.01 -20.54 10.88
N GLU A 86 0.88 -19.57 11.14
CA GLU A 86 0.49 -18.19 11.52
C GLU A 86 0.68 -17.20 10.36
N ARG A 87 1.49 -17.57 9.37
CA ARG A 87 1.83 -16.72 8.25
C ARG A 87 0.62 -16.61 7.32
N PRO A 88 0.09 -15.39 7.05
CA PRO A 88 -1.02 -15.24 6.13
C PRO A 88 -0.59 -15.64 4.72
N LEU A 89 -1.48 -16.35 4.02
CA LEU A 89 -1.34 -16.80 2.63
C LEU A 89 -2.49 -16.22 1.80
N GLY A 90 -2.34 -16.25 0.48
CA GLY A 90 -3.36 -15.81 -0.47
C GLY A 90 -3.20 -14.34 -0.87
N VAL A 91 -4.33 -13.68 -1.13
CA VAL A 91 -4.39 -12.36 -1.75
C VAL A 91 -4.35 -11.25 -0.70
N PHE A 92 -3.49 -10.26 -0.95
CA PHE A 92 -3.40 -8.99 -0.24
C PHE A 92 -3.83 -7.91 -1.21
N SER A 93 -4.60 -6.92 -0.73
CA SER A 93 -5.03 -5.80 -1.55
C SER A 93 -5.12 -4.54 -0.69
N ARG A 94 -4.58 -3.45 -1.20
CA ARG A 94 -4.64 -2.13 -0.57
C ARG A 94 -5.00 -1.09 -1.61
N GLN A 95 -5.89 -0.18 -1.23
CA GLN A 95 -6.28 0.96 -2.03
C GLN A 95 -5.99 2.24 -1.26
N VAL A 96 -5.41 3.21 -1.96
CA VAL A 96 -5.03 4.51 -1.40
C VAL A 96 -5.47 5.60 -2.38
N VAL A 97 -6.27 6.55 -1.88
CA VAL A 97 -6.62 7.75 -2.65
C VAL A 97 -5.44 8.71 -2.59
N LEU A 98 -4.92 9.06 -3.76
CA LEU A 98 -3.84 10.01 -3.94
C LEU A 98 -4.40 11.42 -4.11
N ALA A 99 -3.62 12.42 -3.67
CA ALA A 99 -3.97 13.82 -3.91
C ALA A 99 -3.68 14.20 -5.37
N ASP A 100 -4.47 15.12 -5.93
CA ASP A 100 -4.27 15.67 -7.29
C ASP A 100 -2.93 16.40 -7.47
N THR A 101 -2.24 16.69 -6.37
CA THR A 101 -0.92 17.32 -6.35
C THR A 101 0.22 16.34 -6.57
N LEU A 102 -0.05 15.04 -6.62
CA LEU A 102 0.94 14.01 -6.90
C LEU A 102 1.00 13.72 -8.41
N ASP A 103 2.21 13.48 -8.90
CA ASP A 103 2.46 13.08 -10.28
C ASP A 103 2.43 11.56 -10.39
N THR A 104 1.27 11.02 -10.76
CA THR A 104 1.05 9.58 -10.87
C THR A 104 1.67 8.97 -12.13
N GLU A 105 2.09 9.77 -13.11
CA GLU A 105 2.73 9.26 -14.34
C GLU A 105 4.18 8.85 -14.09
N HIS A 106 4.81 9.42 -13.05
CA HIS A 106 6.23 9.23 -12.73
C HIS A 106 6.45 8.46 -11.41
N ILE A 107 5.52 7.56 -11.05
CA ILE A 107 5.66 6.69 -9.88
C ILE A 107 6.85 5.75 -10.08
N LYS A 108 7.68 5.64 -9.06
CA LYS A 108 8.75 4.63 -8.98
C LYS A 108 8.39 3.58 -7.95
N ALA A 109 8.59 2.32 -8.27
CA ALA A 109 8.41 1.21 -7.37
C ALA A 109 9.76 0.50 -7.14
N ASP A 110 10.06 0.21 -5.89
CA ASP A 110 11.20 -0.59 -5.46
C ASP A 110 10.72 -1.70 -4.52
N TYR A 111 11.31 -2.89 -4.62
CA TYR A 111 10.93 -4.02 -3.78
C TYR A 111 12.18 -4.71 -3.25
N ASP A 112 12.45 -4.51 -1.97
CA ASP A 112 13.61 -5.07 -1.28
C ASP A 112 13.22 -5.64 0.07
N ALA A 113 13.87 -6.74 0.47
CA ALA A 113 13.68 -7.41 1.76
C ALA A 113 12.22 -7.69 2.18
N GLY A 114 11.29 -7.80 1.23
CA GLY A 114 9.87 -8.02 1.50
C GLY A 114 9.04 -6.76 1.71
N VAL A 115 9.57 -5.57 1.43
CA VAL A 115 8.89 -4.27 1.53
C VAL A 115 8.78 -3.63 0.15
N LEU A 116 7.56 -3.31 -0.27
CA LEU A 116 7.30 -2.54 -1.48
C LEU A 116 7.30 -1.06 -1.16
N THR A 117 8.20 -0.29 -1.77
CA THR A 117 8.30 1.15 -1.62
C THR A 117 7.89 1.85 -2.91
N LEU A 118 6.83 2.64 -2.84
CA LEU A 118 6.33 3.48 -3.92
C LEU A 118 6.71 4.93 -3.65
N ARG A 119 7.42 5.56 -4.59
CA ARG A 119 7.82 6.96 -4.54
C ARG A 119 7.08 7.73 -5.62
N ILE A 120 6.29 8.72 -5.21
CA ILE A 120 5.42 9.50 -6.08
C ILE A 120 5.87 10.96 -6.01
N PRO A 121 6.41 11.54 -7.09
CA PRO A 121 6.81 12.94 -7.10
C PRO A 121 5.62 13.87 -6.85
N ILE A 122 5.85 15.00 -6.20
CA ILE A 122 4.86 16.08 -6.11
C ILE A 122 4.88 16.86 -7.44
N ALA A 123 3.74 16.98 -8.10
CA ALA A 123 3.61 17.64 -9.38
C ALA A 123 4.08 19.11 -9.31
N GLU A 124 4.86 19.54 -10.30
CA GLU A 124 5.38 20.92 -10.38
C GLU A 124 4.28 21.99 -10.29
N ARG A 125 3.11 21.72 -10.88
CA ARG A 125 1.93 22.60 -10.81
C ARG A 125 1.37 22.80 -9.40
N ALA A 126 1.67 21.89 -8.49
CA ALA A 126 1.22 21.95 -7.10
C ALA A 126 2.24 22.65 -6.19
N LYS A 127 3.42 23.03 -6.69
CA LYS A 127 4.38 23.80 -5.92
C LYS A 127 3.81 25.20 -5.62
N PRO A 128 3.95 25.73 -4.38
CA PRO A 128 3.37 27.01 -4.00
C PRO A 128 3.87 28.14 -4.90
N ARG A 129 2.95 28.84 -5.59
CA ARG A 129 3.29 30.03 -6.38
C ARG A 129 3.10 31.27 -5.51
N LYS A 130 4.11 32.13 -5.43
CA LYS A 130 3.97 33.45 -4.78
C LYS A 130 3.07 34.33 -5.66
N VAL A 131 1.99 34.83 -5.08
CA VAL A 131 1.12 35.83 -5.72
C VAL A 131 1.61 37.21 -5.30
N ALA A 132 2.04 38.03 -6.27
CA ALA A 132 2.36 39.43 -6.02
C ALA A 132 1.07 40.28 -6.06
N ILE A 133 0.92 41.20 -5.10
CA ILE A 133 -0.20 42.15 -5.07
C ILE A 133 0.16 43.30 -6.02
N GLY A 134 -0.68 43.55 -7.03
CA GLY A 134 -0.51 44.66 -7.96
C GLY A 134 -0.84 46.01 -7.31
N GLY A 135 0.14 46.91 -7.25
CA GLY A 135 -0.04 48.28 -6.78
C GLY A 135 -0.57 49.20 -7.89
N GLY A 136 -1.89 49.32 -7.99
CA GLY A 136 -2.53 50.32 -8.85
C GLY A 136 -2.54 51.68 -8.16
N SER A 137 -1.55 52.54 -8.44
CA SER A 137 -1.64 53.97 -8.16
C SER A 137 -2.21 54.67 -9.40
N GLU A 138 -3.53 54.68 -9.54
CA GLU A 138 -4.21 55.66 -10.38
C GLU A 138 -4.81 56.74 -9.48
N ARG A 139 -4.04 57.81 -9.29
CA ARG A 139 -4.52 59.06 -8.72
C ARG A 139 -5.42 59.72 -9.77
N ARG A 140 -6.75 59.52 -9.68
CA ARG A 140 -7.71 60.25 -10.51
C ARG A 140 -7.83 61.67 -9.97
N GLU A 141 -7.21 62.61 -10.67
CA GLU A 141 -7.39 64.03 -10.46
C GLU A 141 -8.72 64.45 -11.10
N ILE A 142 -9.60 65.05 -10.30
CA ILE A 142 -10.92 65.54 -10.73
C ILE A 142 -10.70 66.95 -11.26
N SER A 143 -10.89 67.19 -12.56
CA SER A 143 -10.98 68.56 -13.09
C SER A 143 -12.38 69.11 -12.82
N GLY A 144 -12.43 70.26 -12.15
CA GLY A 144 -13.63 71.09 -11.95
C GLY A 144 -13.84 72.10 -13.07
#